data_AF-X1EZY5-F1
#
_entry.id   AF-X1EZY5-F1
#
_cell.length_a   1.000
_cell.length_b   1.000
_cell.length_c   1.000
_cell.angle_alpha   90.00
_cell.angle_beta   90.00
_cell.angle_gamma   90.00
#
_symmetry.space_group_name_H-M   'P 1'
#
loop_
_entity.id
_entity.type
_entity.pdbx_description
1 polymer ?
#
loop_
_entity_poly.entity_id
_entity_poly.type
_entity_poly.pdbx_seq_one_letter_code
_entity_poly.pdbx_strand_id
1 'polypeptide(L)'
;MISYARQTPDSEAAPPAAEEHIAPAPRVSVQAFCETVETAAAVQSAGEDRRLGKAHIKIQMGGTIAAIEAYRSAPTPNVIVLETDGRGDILGGLDQLATVCDPGTRVVVVGRINDVTLYRE
;
A
#
# COMPACT_ATOMS: atom_id res chain seq x y z
N MET A 1 10.28 -0.63 -61.33
CA MET A 1 11.59 -0.73 -60.65
C MET A 1 11.45 0.04 -59.35
N ILE A 2 11.55 -0.47 -58.12
CA ILE A 2 11.90 -1.76 -57.53
C ILE A 2 11.03 -1.90 -56.28
N SER A 3 10.50 -3.10 -56.07
CA SER A 3 9.83 -3.55 -54.84
C SER A 3 10.90 -3.99 -53.83
N TYR A 4 10.73 -3.73 -52.53
CA TYR A 4 11.26 -4.62 -51.49
C TYR A 4 10.36 -4.60 -50.25
N ALA A 5 9.95 -5.81 -49.85
CA ALA A 5 9.17 -6.13 -48.68
C ALA A 5 10.08 -6.32 -47.44
N ARG A 6 9.46 -6.13 -46.26
CA ARG A 6 9.78 -6.68 -44.92
C ARG A 6 11.21 -6.56 -44.40
N GLN A 7 11.36 -5.91 -43.24
CA GLN A 7 11.92 -6.57 -42.06
C GLN A 7 11.58 -5.74 -40.81
N THR A 8 10.76 -6.29 -39.91
CA THR A 8 10.75 -5.91 -38.50
C THR A 8 12.02 -6.50 -37.89
N PRO A 9 12.97 -5.72 -37.35
CA PRO A 9 14.02 -6.30 -36.54
C PRO A 9 13.56 -6.27 -35.08
N ASP A 10 13.40 -7.48 -34.56
CA ASP A 10 13.61 -7.86 -33.17
C ASP A 10 12.89 -7.03 -32.10
N SER A 11 11.72 -7.55 -31.72
CA SER A 11 11.33 -7.56 -30.31
C SER A 11 12.46 -8.22 -29.53
N GLU A 12 13.41 -7.41 -29.05
CA GLU A 12 14.34 -7.78 -28.00
C GLU A 12 13.48 -8.26 -26.84
N ALA A 13 13.34 -9.58 -26.72
CA ALA A 13 12.68 -10.20 -25.60
C ALA A 13 13.41 -9.67 -24.36
N ALA A 14 12.70 -8.86 -23.56
CA ALA A 14 13.18 -8.47 -22.25
C ALA A 14 13.73 -9.74 -21.59
N PRO A 15 14.93 -9.69 -20.98
CA PRO A 15 15.48 -10.85 -20.29
C PRO A 15 14.38 -11.38 -19.37
N PRO A 16 14.15 -12.71 -19.31
CA PRO A 16 13.13 -13.26 -18.43
C PRO A 16 13.37 -12.64 -17.07
N ALA A 17 12.39 -11.88 -16.58
CA ALA A 17 12.49 -11.17 -15.31
C ALA A 17 13.03 -12.20 -14.32
N ALA A 18 14.31 -12.05 -13.95
CA ALA A 18 14.96 -12.98 -13.04
C ALA A 18 14.00 -13.11 -11.89
N GLU A 19 13.47 -14.31 -11.64
CA GLU A 19 12.44 -14.53 -10.62
C GLU A 19 12.89 -13.78 -9.37
N GLU A 20 12.32 -12.60 -9.15
CA GLU A 20 12.80 -11.71 -8.11
C GLU A 20 12.48 -12.45 -6.84
N HIS A 21 13.52 -13.00 -6.21
CA HIS A 21 13.35 -13.77 -5.01
C HIS A 21 12.95 -12.81 -3.90
N ILE A 22 11.65 -12.61 -3.74
CA ILE A 22 11.10 -11.73 -2.71
C ILE A 22 11.22 -12.46 -1.39
N ALA A 23 12.16 -12.01 -0.57
CA ALA A 23 12.38 -12.53 0.76
C ALA A 23 11.09 -12.45 1.61
N PRO A 24 10.83 -13.43 2.50
CA PRO A 24 9.71 -13.37 3.42
C PRO A 24 9.77 -12.11 4.29
N ALA A 25 8.60 -11.54 4.59
CA ALA A 25 8.50 -10.39 5.47
C ALA A 25 8.98 -10.75 6.89
N PRO A 26 9.58 -9.77 7.61
CA PRO A 26 9.87 -9.94 9.02
C PRO A 26 8.58 -10.10 9.85
N ARG A 27 8.74 -10.43 11.14
CA ARG A 27 7.62 -10.41 12.08
C ARG A 27 7.21 -8.95 12.31
N VAL A 28 6.03 -8.58 11.82
CA VAL A 28 5.48 -7.22 11.95
C VAL A 28 3.99 -7.30 12.26
N SER A 29 3.47 -6.33 13.00
CA SER A 29 2.04 -6.09 13.07
C SER A 29 1.64 -5.07 12.01
N VAL A 30 0.60 -5.40 11.23
CA VAL A 30 0.01 -4.51 10.23
C VAL A 30 -1.46 -4.31 10.58
N GLN A 31 -1.92 -3.06 10.60
CA GLN A 31 -3.35 -2.77 10.69
C GLN A 31 -3.77 -1.92 9.50
N ALA A 32 -4.71 -2.43 8.71
CA ALA A 32 -5.25 -1.76 7.54
C ALA A 32 -6.60 -1.14 7.86
N PHE A 33 -6.73 0.16 7.61
CA PHE A 33 -7.99 0.89 7.67
C PHE A 33 -8.45 1.18 6.25
N CYS A 34 -9.44 0.42 5.80
CA CYS A 34 -9.97 0.49 4.45
C CYS A 34 -11.25 1.33 4.42
N GLU A 35 -11.49 2.04 3.33
CA GLU A 35 -12.73 2.73 3.01
C GLU A 35 -13.63 1.87 2.11
N THR A 36 -13.03 1.03 1.27
CA THR A 36 -13.73 0.15 0.35
C THR A 36 -13.55 -1.33 0.69
N VAL A 37 -14.57 -2.13 0.34
CA VAL A 37 -14.53 -3.59 0.47
C VAL A 37 -13.50 -4.20 -0.47
N GLU A 38 -13.26 -3.56 -1.62
CA GLU A 38 -12.26 -3.99 -2.60
C GLU A 38 -10.85 -3.96 -2.01
N THR A 39 -10.45 -2.84 -1.40
CA THR A 39 -9.14 -2.74 -0.74
C THR A 39 -9.06 -3.68 0.47
N ALA A 40 -10.13 -3.82 1.25
CA ALA A 40 -10.16 -4.77 2.36
C ALA A 40 -9.94 -6.22 1.87
N ALA A 41 -10.60 -6.63 0.78
CA ALA A 41 -10.42 -7.94 0.18
C ALA A 41 -9.00 -8.13 -0.39
N ALA A 42 -8.43 -7.09 -0.99
CA ALA A 42 -7.06 -7.12 -1.50
C ALA A 42 -6.04 -7.30 -0.35
N VAL A 43 -6.20 -6.58 0.76
CA VAL A 43 -5.34 -6.73 1.95
C VAL A 43 -5.50 -8.12 2.56
N GLN A 44 -6.73 -8.65 2.61
CA GLN A 44 -6.99 -10.00 3.10
C GLN A 44 -6.27 -11.04 2.25
N SER A 45 -6.41 -10.97 0.93
CA SER A 45 -5.74 -11.86 -0.01
C SER A 45 -4.21 -11.73 0.09
N ALA A 46 -3.69 -10.50 0.22
CA ALA A 46 -2.26 -10.29 0.43
C ALA A 46 -1.76 -10.95 1.72
N GLY A 47 -2.55 -10.92 2.80
CA GLY A 47 -2.22 -11.57 4.07
C GLY A 47 -2.12 -13.10 4.01
N GLU A 48 -2.72 -13.73 3.01
CA GLU A 48 -2.62 -15.18 2.76
C GLU A 48 -1.32 -15.57 2.04
N ASP A 49 -0.55 -14.58 1.56
CA ASP A 49 0.73 -14.83 0.91
C ASP A 49 1.73 -15.46 1.90
N ARG A 50 2.35 -16.57 1.49
CA ARG A 50 3.33 -17.30 2.31
C ARG A 50 4.49 -16.41 2.78
N ARG A 51 4.87 -15.39 2.01
CA ARG A 51 5.91 -14.43 2.36
C ARG A 51 5.49 -13.57 3.55
N LEU A 52 4.20 -13.32 3.75
CA LEU A 52 3.64 -12.61 4.88
C LEU A 52 3.27 -13.53 6.05
N GLY A 53 3.60 -14.83 6.02
CA GLY A 53 3.20 -15.77 7.07
C GLY A 53 3.70 -15.46 8.50
N LYS A 54 4.61 -14.49 8.65
CA LYS A 54 5.09 -13.97 9.95
C LYS A 54 4.48 -12.61 10.32
N ALA A 55 3.74 -11.99 9.41
CA ALA A 55 3.06 -10.73 9.63
C ALA A 55 1.67 -10.98 10.22
N HIS A 56 1.31 -10.21 11.24
CA HIS A 56 -0.02 -10.23 11.82
C HIS A 56 -0.83 -9.07 11.25
N ILE A 57 -1.71 -9.37 10.30
CA ILE A 57 -2.53 -8.37 9.62
C ILE A 57 -3.92 -8.33 10.24
N LYS A 58 -4.38 -7.12 10.59
CA LYS A 58 -5.77 -6.84 10.98
C LYS A 58 -6.37 -5.85 10.00
N ILE A 59 -7.63 -6.06 9.64
CA ILE A 59 -8.35 -5.20 8.70
C ILE A 59 -9.54 -4.59 9.44
N GLN A 60 -9.69 -3.29 9.33
CA GLN A 60 -10.78 -2.52 9.90
C GLN A 60 -11.32 -1.55 8.84
N MET A 61 -12.62 -1.29 8.86
CA MET A 61 -13.23 -0.30 7.98
C MET A 61 -13.24 1.09 8.62
N GLY A 62 -13.29 2.13 7.79
CA GLY A 62 -13.50 3.52 8.20
C GLY A 62 -12.30 4.46 7.97
N GLY A 63 -11.30 4.03 7.20
CA GLY A 63 -10.20 4.88 6.73
C GLY A 63 -9.46 5.64 7.84
N THR A 64 -8.98 6.84 7.50
CA THR A 64 -8.16 7.68 8.40
C THR A 64 -8.87 8.04 9.70
N ILE A 65 -10.17 8.33 9.67
CA ILE A 65 -10.94 8.72 10.86
C ILE A 65 -10.98 7.56 11.87
N ALA A 66 -11.26 6.35 11.40
CA ALA A 66 -11.28 5.17 12.26
C ALA A 66 -9.89 4.86 12.84
N ALA A 67 -8.82 5.13 12.09
CA ALA A 67 -7.45 4.97 12.57
C ALA A 67 -7.14 5.94 13.73
N ILE A 68 -7.46 7.23 13.55
CA ILE A 68 -7.25 8.25 14.59
C ILE A 68 -7.99 7.86 15.86
N GLU A 69 -9.28 7.52 15.75
CA GLU A 69 -10.09 7.15 16.92
C GLU A 69 -9.59 5.88 17.61
N ALA A 70 -9.15 4.87 16.85
CA ALA A 70 -8.61 3.63 17.41
C ALA A 70 -7.34 3.90 18.26
N TYR A 71 -6.45 4.77 17.79
CA TYR A 71 -5.15 4.99 18.44
C TYR A 71 -5.15 6.11 19.49
N ARG A 72 -6.27 6.83 19.68
CA ARG A 72 -6.43 7.71 20.85
C ARG A 72 -6.29 6.97 22.18
N SER A 73 -6.65 5.69 22.23
CA SER A 73 -6.71 4.90 23.46
C SER A 73 -5.96 3.57 23.41
N ALA A 74 -5.27 3.28 22.30
CA ALA A 74 -4.51 2.05 22.10
C ALA A 74 -3.16 2.34 21.43
N PRO A 75 -2.11 1.55 21.72
CA PRO A 75 -0.82 1.71 21.07
C PRO A 75 -0.89 1.36 19.57
N THR A 76 -0.02 1.98 18.80
CA THR A 76 0.07 1.78 17.35
C THR A 76 0.84 0.52 16.96
N PRO A 77 0.47 -0.15 15.84
CA PRO A 77 1.24 -1.27 15.30
C PRO A 77 2.54 -0.80 14.63
N ASN A 78 3.34 -1.75 14.14
CA ASN A 78 4.54 -1.41 13.37
C ASN A 78 4.20 -0.72 12.05
N VAL A 79 3.14 -1.17 11.38
CA VAL A 79 2.68 -0.63 10.10
C VAL A 79 1.18 -0.36 10.14
N ILE A 80 0.80 0.84 9.73
CA ILE A 80 -0.59 1.20 9.46
C ILE A 80 -0.75 1.35 7.95
N VAL A 81 -1.74 0.69 7.38
CA VAL A 81 -2.16 0.89 5.98
C VAL A 81 -3.45 1.70 6.00
N LEU A 82 -3.50 2.82 5.28
CA LEU A 82 -4.67 3.69 5.21
C LEU A 82 -5.14 3.77 3.77
N GLU A 83 -6.40 3.46 3.53
CA GLU A 83 -7.05 3.82 2.28
C GLU A 83 -7.63 5.23 2.37
N THR A 84 -7.53 5.97 1.27
CA THR A 84 -8.18 7.28 1.11
C THR A 84 -8.70 7.45 -0.32
N ASP A 85 -9.88 8.04 -0.45
CA ASP A 85 -10.46 8.36 -1.75
C ASP A 85 -9.82 9.54 -2.49
N GLY A 86 -8.89 10.28 -1.86
CA GLY A 86 -8.20 11.43 -2.45
C GLY A 86 -9.08 12.67 -2.65
N ARG A 87 -10.32 12.68 -2.15
CA ARG A 87 -11.21 13.84 -2.26
C ARG A 87 -11.08 14.80 -1.07
N GLY A 88 -10.46 14.36 0.01
CA GLY A 88 -10.21 15.13 1.22
C GLY A 88 -8.75 15.56 1.39
N ASP A 89 -8.51 16.38 2.41
CA ASP A 89 -7.17 16.78 2.84
C ASP A 89 -6.46 15.60 3.54
N ILE A 90 -5.76 14.79 2.74
CA ILE A 90 -4.99 13.64 3.23
C ILE A 90 -3.90 14.09 4.18
N LEU A 91 -3.20 15.19 3.87
CA LEU A 91 -2.08 15.69 4.66
C LEU A 91 -2.55 16.13 6.05
N GLY A 92 -3.64 16.90 6.13
CA GLY A 92 -4.24 17.27 7.40
C GLY A 92 -4.75 16.05 8.20
N GLY A 93 -5.21 14.99 7.52
CA GLY A 93 -5.55 13.71 8.15
C GLY A 93 -4.34 12.97 8.70
N LEU A 94 -3.23 12.95 7.96
CA LEU A 94 -1.96 12.35 8.39
C LEU A 94 -1.32 13.13 9.55
N ASP A 95 -1.39 14.45 9.54
CA ASP A 95 -0.93 15.29 10.64
C ASP A 95 -1.68 14.97 11.93
N GLN A 96 -3.01 14.85 11.86
CA GLN A 96 -3.82 14.43 13.00
C GLN A 96 -3.47 13.03 13.47
N LEU A 97 -3.30 12.07 12.55
CA LEU A 97 -2.91 10.72 12.90
C LEU A 97 -1.52 10.67 13.56
N ALA A 98 -0.57 11.48 13.08
CA ALA A 98 0.77 11.54 13.65
C ALA A 98 0.77 11.97 15.13
N THR A 99 -0.20 12.79 15.56
CA THR A 99 -0.33 13.19 16.97
C THR A 99 -0.69 12.03 17.91
N VAL A 100 -1.23 10.93 17.37
CA VAL A 100 -1.61 9.73 18.13
C VAL A 100 -0.74 8.51 17.81
N CYS A 101 0.30 8.66 16.99
CA CYS A 101 1.20 7.56 16.64
C CYS A 101 2.43 7.47 17.56
N ASP A 102 2.83 6.23 17.86
CA ASP A 102 4.08 5.98 18.59
C ASP A 102 5.30 6.19 17.67
N PRO A 103 6.45 6.59 18.23
CA PRO A 103 7.69 6.66 17.47
C PRO A 103 8.04 5.32 16.81
N GLY A 104 8.24 5.33 15.50
CA GLY A 104 8.64 4.15 14.72
C GLY A 104 7.51 3.45 13.97
N THR A 105 6.24 3.85 14.18
CA THR A 105 5.13 3.42 13.34
C THR A 105 5.32 3.93 11.91
N ARG A 106 5.16 3.03 10.95
CA ARG A 106 5.20 3.34 9.52
C ARG A 106 3.79 3.42 8.98
N VAL A 107 3.50 4.46 8.21
CA VAL A 107 2.19 4.63 7.57
C VAL A 107 2.35 4.45 6.06
N VAL A 108 1.51 3.61 5.46
CA VAL A 108 1.41 3.41 4.01
C VAL A 108 0.02 3.88 3.59
N VAL A 109 -0.04 4.82 2.65
CA VAL A 109 -1.29 5.38 2.16
C VAL A 109 -1.62 4.77 0.78
N VAL A 110 -2.84 4.30 0.63
CA VAL A 110 -3.41 3.74 -0.59
C VAL A 110 -4.47 4.72 -1.09
N GLY A 111 -4.11 5.51 -2.10
CA GLY A 111 -5.01 6.46 -2.75
C GLY A 111 -5.64 5.90 -4.03
N ARG A 112 -6.87 6.31 -4.36
CA ARG A 112 -7.49 6.01 -5.67
C ARG A 112 -7.00 6.89 -6.82
N ILE A 113 -6.45 8.06 -6.49
CA ILE A 113 -5.98 9.04 -7.47
C ILE A 113 -4.46 9.17 -7.30
N ASN A 114 -3.74 9.15 -8.42
CA ASN A 114 -2.30 9.45 -8.45
C ASN A 114 -2.10 10.94 -8.19
N ASP A 115 -2.11 11.31 -6.92
CA ASP A 115 -1.91 12.69 -6.49
C ASP A 115 -0.41 12.97 -6.38
N VAL A 116 0.19 13.47 -7.47
CA VAL A 116 1.63 13.79 -7.56
C VAL A 116 2.06 14.81 -6.50
N THR A 117 1.09 15.54 -5.95
CA THR A 117 1.22 16.52 -4.88
C THR A 117 1.72 15.90 -3.57
N LEU A 118 1.39 14.62 -3.29
CA LEU A 118 1.81 13.89 -2.08
C LEU A 118 3.30 13.49 -2.09
N TYR A 119 4.01 13.65 -3.21
CA TYR A 119 5.42 13.24 -3.31
C TYR A 119 6.41 14.40 -3.02
N ARG A 120 5.91 15.62 -2.75
CA ARG A 120 6.74 16.84 -2.70
C ARG A 120 6.73 17.59 -1.38
N GLU A 121 5.98 17.13 -0.38
CA GLU A 121 5.89 17.72 0.96
C GLU A 121 6.25 16.68 2.02
#